data_AF-A0A7S0ZTV2-F1
#
_entry.id   AF-A0A7S0ZTV2-F1
#
_cell.length_a   1.000
_cell.length_b   1.000
_cell.length_c   1.000
_cell.angle_alpha   90.00
_cell.angle_beta   90.00
_cell.angle_gamma   90.00
#
_symmetry.space_group_name_H-M   'P 1'
#
loop_
_entity.id
_entity.type
_entity.pdbx_description
1 polymer ?
#
loop_
_entity_poly.entity_id
_entity_poly.type
_entity_poly.pdbx_seq_one_letter_code
_entity_poly.pdbx_strand_id
1 'polypeptide(L)'
;MSSGDVMFMTSEPTMQKASASFVAHIRQTLQRAQEVTQAVSEAETVADEAMKFCEAIKSQHNVSAKKFHLTAKPAAPVPPLAASMTREIQTSVVWTQTMLQMCTLAEGGAEVQNGAKLSFVKSTPNE
;
A
#
# COMPACT_ATOMS: atom_id res chain seq x y z
N MET A 1 -19.58 33.26 -24.03
CA MET A 1 -18.65 32.15 -23.75
C MET A 1 -19.19 31.44 -22.53
N SER A 2 -19.80 30.26 -22.70
CA SER A 2 -20.29 29.43 -21.59
C SER A 2 -19.06 28.84 -20.91
N SER A 3 -18.77 29.30 -19.70
CA SER A 3 -17.80 28.66 -18.83
C SER A 3 -18.40 27.32 -18.45
N GLY A 4 -17.84 26.22 -18.94
CA GLY A 4 -18.28 24.89 -18.58
C GLY A 4 -17.96 24.67 -17.10
N ASP A 5 -18.97 24.87 -16.25
CA ASP A 5 -18.86 24.56 -14.82
C ASP A 5 -18.55 23.07 -14.69
N VAL A 6 -17.30 22.77 -14.33
CA VAL A 6 -16.88 21.41 -13.96
C VAL A 6 -17.53 21.10 -12.62
N MET A 7 -18.71 20.51 -12.65
CA MET A 7 -19.40 20.07 -11.44
C MET A 7 -18.84 18.71 -11.01
N PHE A 8 -18.19 18.67 -9.84
CA PHE A 8 -17.82 17.42 -9.20
C PHE A 8 -19.10 16.70 -8.76
N MET A 9 -19.49 15.63 -9.46
CA MET A 9 -20.51 14.71 -8.96
C MET A 9 -19.91 13.87 -7.82
N THR A 10 -20.32 14.19 -6.61
CA THR A 10 -20.06 13.38 -5.41
C THR A 10 -21.38 12.71 -5.00
N SER A 11 -21.32 11.43 -4.62
CA SER A 11 -22.47 10.74 -4.01
C SER A 11 -22.79 11.27 -2.61
N GLU A 12 -21.82 11.96 -1.99
CA GLU A 12 -21.97 12.60 -0.70
C GLU A 12 -22.37 14.08 -0.85
N PRO A 13 -23.26 14.58 0.03
CA PRO A 13 -23.84 15.93 -0.05
C PRO A 13 -22.85 17.07 0.18
N THR A 14 -21.67 16.80 0.76
CA THR A 14 -20.62 17.80 1.00
C THR A 14 -19.24 17.22 0.71
N MET A 15 -18.30 18.10 0.35
CA MET A 15 -16.90 17.73 0.14
C MET A 15 -16.25 17.19 1.43
N GLN A 16 -16.65 17.70 2.59
CA GLN A 16 -16.23 17.21 3.90
C GLN A 16 -16.70 15.78 4.16
N LYS A 17 -17.95 15.45 3.77
CA LYS A 17 -18.48 14.10 3.95
C LYS A 17 -17.88 13.12 2.94
N ALA A 18 -17.62 13.58 1.72
CA ALA A 18 -16.88 12.82 0.71
C ALA A 18 -15.45 12.49 1.18
N SER A 19 -14.72 13.49 1.69
CA SER A 19 -13.35 13.30 2.20
C SER A 19 -13.32 12.42 3.45
N ALA A 20 -14.27 12.56 4.38
CA ALA A 20 -14.39 11.68 5.54
C ALA A 20 -14.67 10.22 5.15
N SER A 21 -15.59 9.98 4.21
CA SER A 21 -15.89 8.63 3.68
C SER A 21 -14.67 8.02 2.99
N PHE A 22 -13.96 8.82 2.20
CA PHE A 22 -12.69 8.42 1.57
C PHE A 22 -11.64 8.01 2.62
N VAL A 23 -11.41 8.80 3.67
CA VAL A 23 -10.45 8.46 4.74
C VAL A 23 -10.81 7.15 5.43
N ALA A 24 -12.10 6.93 5.71
CA ALA A 24 -12.57 5.69 6.32
C ALA A 24 -12.30 4.48 5.41
N HIS A 25 -12.61 4.61 4.12
CA HIS A 25 -12.36 3.57 3.13
C HIS A 25 -10.88 3.24 2.96
N ILE A 26 -10.02 4.27 2.89
CA ILE A 26 -8.57 4.08 2.81
C ILE A 26 -8.04 3.40 4.07
N ARG A 27 -8.46 3.82 5.26
CA ARG A 27 -8.02 3.20 6.51
C ARG A 27 -8.34 1.71 6.53
N GLN A 28 -9.57 1.34 6.16
CA GLN A 28 -9.97 -0.07 6.09
C GLN A 28 -9.14 -0.84 5.05
N THR A 29 -8.87 -0.22 3.90
CA THR A 29 -8.08 -0.85 2.83
C THR A 29 -6.63 -1.07 3.25
N LEU A 30 -6.01 -0.07 3.89
CA LEU A 30 -4.64 -0.17 4.39
C LEU A 30 -4.52 -1.20 5.52
N GLN A 31 -5.51 -1.26 6.41
CA GLN A 31 -5.58 -2.28 7.45
C GLN A 31 -5.60 -3.69 6.84
N ARG A 32 -6.48 -3.93 5.86
CA ARG A 32 -6.54 -5.21 5.15
C ARG A 32 -5.23 -5.51 4.40
N ALA A 33 -4.62 -4.51 3.78
CA ALA A 33 -3.35 -4.68 3.07
C ALA A 33 -2.22 -5.10 4.04
N GLN A 34 -2.20 -4.55 5.26
CA GLN A 34 -1.25 -4.96 6.31
C GLN A 34 -1.48 -6.41 6.75
N GLU A 35 -2.73 -6.82 6.95
CA GLU A 35 -3.09 -8.20 7.29
C GLU A 35 -2.62 -9.20 6.22
N VAL A 36 -2.86 -8.89 4.94
CA VAL A 36 -2.39 -9.72 3.82
C VAL A 36 -0.87 -9.75 3.76
N THR A 37 -0.21 -8.61 3.94
CA THR A 37 1.27 -8.52 3.94
C THR A 37 1.87 -9.39 5.04
N GLN A 38 1.25 -9.42 6.22
CA GLN A 38 1.67 -10.27 7.33
C GLN A 38 1.54 -11.76 6.98
N ALA A 39 0.39 -12.17 6.44
CA ALA A 39 0.18 -13.55 6.00
C ALA A 39 1.17 -13.99 4.91
N VAL A 40 1.51 -13.09 3.98
CA VAL A 40 2.54 -13.35 2.96
C VAL A 40 3.92 -13.53 3.59
N SER A 41 4.30 -12.67 4.54
CA SER A 41 5.58 -12.76 5.25
C SER A 41 5.75 -14.10 5.99
N GLU A 42 4.68 -14.57 6.63
CA GLU A 42 4.66 -15.87 7.30
C GLU A 42 4.79 -17.02 6.31
N ALA A 43 4.07 -16.97 5.18
CA ALA A 43 4.17 -17.98 4.13
C ALA A 43 5.58 -18.04 3.51
N GLU A 44 6.22 -16.88 3.30
CA GLU A 44 7.61 -16.79 2.82
C GLU A 44 8.57 -17.45 3.80
N THR A 45 8.41 -17.19 5.10
CA THR A 45 9.24 -17.80 6.14
C THR A 45 9.11 -19.33 6.14
N VAL A 46 7.88 -19.84 6.05
CA VAL A 46 7.62 -21.29 6.00
C VAL A 46 8.21 -21.92 4.73
N ALA A 47 8.09 -21.25 3.58
CA ALA A 47 8.65 -21.72 2.32
C ALA A 47 10.19 -21.80 2.38
N ASP A 48 10.85 -20.80 2.97
CA ASP A 48 12.30 -20.77 3.17
C ASP A 48 12.76 -21.92 4.08
N GLU A 49 12.03 -22.20 5.17
CA GLU A 49 12.33 -23.34 6.05
C GLU A 49 12.15 -24.68 5.33
N ALA A 50 11.05 -24.84 4.59
CA ALA A 50 10.80 -26.06 3.80
C ALA A 50 11.91 -26.30 2.75
N MET A 51 12.40 -25.24 2.10
CA MET A 51 13.52 -25.33 1.17
C MET A 51 14.81 -25.79 1.87
N LYS A 52 15.14 -25.24 3.05
CA LYS A 52 16.30 -25.67 3.84
C LYS A 52 16.23 -27.17 4.18
N PHE A 53 15.06 -27.67 4.59
CA PHE A 53 14.88 -29.09 4.85
C PHE A 53 15.06 -29.95 3.59
N CYS A 54 14.50 -29.52 2.45
CA CYS A 54 14.67 -30.21 1.18
C CYS A 54 16.15 -30.32 0.76
N GLU A 55 16.92 -29.25 0.94
CA GLU A 55 18.36 -29.22 0.65
C GLU A 55 19.16 -30.11 1.61
N ALA A 56 18.83 -30.10 2.91
CA ALA A 56 19.45 -30.96 3.90
C ALA A 56 19.20 -32.45 3.61
N ILE A 57 17.99 -32.84 3.22
CA ILE A 57 17.66 -34.22 2.85
C ILE A 57 18.44 -34.63 1.59
N LYS A 58 18.50 -33.77 0.57
CA LYS A 58 19.28 -34.04 -0.66
C LYS A 58 20.76 -34.26 -0.36
N SER A 59 21.36 -33.46 0.53
CA SER A 59 22.77 -33.56 0.86
C SER A 59 23.09 -34.79 1.72
N GLN A 60 22.23 -35.17 2.66
CA GLN A 60 22.45 -36.31 3.55
C GLN A 60 22.29 -37.67 2.85
N HIS A 61 21.39 -37.79 1.87
CA HIS A 61 21.08 -39.09 1.27
C HIS A 61 21.85 -39.44 -0.02
N ASN A 62 22.78 -38.59 -0.49
CA ASN A 62 23.52 -38.74 -1.77
C ASN A 62 22.66 -39.32 -2.91
N VAL A 63 21.39 -38.89 -2.96
CA VAL A 63 20.39 -39.45 -3.87
C VAL A 63 20.78 -39.02 -5.27
N SER A 64 21.51 -39.89 -5.96
CA SER A 64 21.62 -39.86 -7.41
C SER A 64 20.22 -40.17 -7.94
N ALA A 65 19.38 -39.15 -8.04
CA ALA A 65 18.00 -39.28 -8.43
C ALA A 65 17.93 -40.01 -9.77
N LYS A 66 17.43 -41.26 -9.77
CA LYS A 66 17.00 -41.93 -10.99
C LYS A 66 15.87 -41.08 -11.58
N LYS A 67 16.26 -40.17 -12.49
CA LYS A 67 15.45 -39.39 -13.42
C LYS A 67 14.00 -39.13 -12.99
N PHE A 68 13.80 -38.35 -11.93
CA PHE A 68 12.56 -37.59 -11.82
C PHE A 68 12.69 -36.36 -12.70
N HIS A 69 11.88 -36.28 -13.76
CA HIS A 69 11.81 -35.14 -14.70
C HIS A 69 11.13 -33.92 -14.05
N LEU A 70 11.65 -33.45 -12.92
CA LEU A 70 11.36 -32.13 -12.38
C LEU A 70 12.54 -31.24 -12.74
N THR A 71 12.71 -30.96 -14.03
CA THR A 71 13.65 -29.95 -14.52
C THR A 71 13.08 -28.56 -14.27
N ALA A 72 12.89 -28.19 -13.01
CA ALA A 72 12.82 -26.79 -12.63
C ALA A 72 14.27 -26.33 -12.46
N LYS A 73 14.75 -25.57 -13.45
CA LYS A 73 15.97 -24.76 -13.34
C LYS A 73 15.96 -24.05 -11.97
N PRO A 74 17.08 -23.93 -11.24
CA PRO A 74 17.08 -23.21 -9.97
C PRO A 74 16.59 -21.79 -10.26
N ALA A 75 15.37 -21.48 -9.86
CA ALA A 75 14.86 -20.14 -9.96
C ALA A 75 15.73 -19.29 -9.04
N ALA A 76 16.25 -18.18 -9.55
CA ALA A 76 16.91 -17.20 -8.70
C ALA A 76 15.99 -16.87 -7.51
N PRO A 77 16.53 -16.63 -6.30
CA PRO A 77 15.72 -16.31 -5.15
C PRO A 77 14.80 -15.14 -5.50
N VAL A 78 13.49 -15.40 -5.47
CA VAL A 78 12.48 -14.39 -5.74
C VAL A 78 12.56 -13.37 -4.60
N PRO A 79 12.66 -12.06 -4.89
CA PRO A 79 12.66 -11.04 -3.84
C PRO A 79 11.41 -11.18 -2.95
N PRO A 80 11.53 -10.98 -1.62
CA PRO A 80 10.38 -11.10 -0.72
C PRO A 80 9.24 -10.16 -1.14
N LEU A 81 8.10 -10.74 -1.47
CA LEU A 81 6.87 -10.06 -1.84
C LEU A 81 6.37 -9.19 -0.67
N ALA A 82 6.44 -9.67 0.57
CA ALA A 82 5.99 -8.91 1.74
C ALA A 82 6.72 -7.56 1.89
N ALA A 83 8.03 -7.53 1.58
CA ALA A 83 8.82 -6.30 1.61
C ALA A 83 8.37 -5.30 0.53
N SER A 84 8.04 -5.79 -0.67
CA SER A 84 7.49 -4.94 -1.73
C SER A 84 6.10 -4.40 -1.40
N MET A 85 5.22 -5.23 -0.82
CA MET A 85 3.88 -4.83 -0.38
C MET A 85 3.94 -3.77 0.71
N THR A 86 4.88 -3.89 1.66
CA THR A 86 5.12 -2.88 2.70
C THR A 86 5.44 -1.51 2.09
N ARG A 87 6.26 -1.48 1.04
CA ARG A 87 6.60 -0.24 0.33
C ARG A 87 5.37 0.37 -0.35
N GLU A 88 4.56 -0.44 -1.02
CA GLU A 88 3.31 0.03 -1.66
C GLU A 88 2.31 0.60 -0.64
N ILE A 89 2.21 -0.01 0.54
CA ILE A 89 1.38 0.52 1.65
C ILE A 89 1.87 1.90 2.08
N GLN A 90 3.18 2.07 2.27
CA GLN A 90 3.76 3.37 2.65
C GLN A 90 3.51 4.43 1.58
N THR A 91 3.70 4.09 0.31
CA THR A 91 3.39 4.96 -0.83
C THR A 91 1.92 5.39 -0.82
N SER A 92 1.01 4.44 -0.59
CA SER A 92 -0.44 4.70 -0.52
C SER A 92 -0.80 5.68 0.60
N VAL A 93 -0.13 5.60 1.76
CA VAL A 93 -0.31 6.54 2.88
C VAL A 93 0.09 7.95 2.48
N VAL A 94 1.24 8.12 1.82
CA VAL A 94 1.74 9.44 1.38
C VAL A 94 0.79 10.08 0.36
N TRP A 95 0.32 9.31 -0.63
CA TRP A 95 -0.66 9.81 -1.60
C TRP A 95 -1.97 10.22 -0.95
N THR A 96 -2.44 9.44 0.03
CA THR A 96 -3.65 9.77 0.77
C THR A 96 -3.48 11.09 1.54
N GLN A 97 -2.36 11.28 2.24
CA GLN A 97 -2.09 12.54 2.94
C GLN A 97 -2.04 13.73 1.97
N THR A 98 -1.39 13.57 0.81
CA THR A 98 -1.32 14.60 -0.23
C THR A 98 -2.72 14.96 -0.73
N MET A 99 -3.57 13.96 -0.97
CA MET A 99 -4.95 14.20 -1.41
C MET A 99 -5.77 14.95 -0.36
N LEU A 100 -5.63 14.59 0.92
CA LEU A 100 -6.34 15.29 2.00
C LEU A 100 -5.87 16.74 2.16
N GLN A 101 -4.58 17.01 1.99
CA GLN A 101 -4.06 18.37 1.96
C GLN A 101 -4.70 19.19 0.82
N MET A 102 -4.87 18.58 -0.35
CA MET A 102 -5.57 19.22 -1.48
C MET A 102 -7.05 19.47 -1.19
N CYS A 103 -7.74 18.54 -0.52
CA CYS A 103 -9.11 18.77 -0.06
C CYS A 103 -9.19 19.95 0.90
N THR A 104 -8.28 20.05 1.87
CA THR A 104 -8.21 21.18 2.80
C THR A 104 -7.95 22.51 2.09
N LEU A 105 -7.09 22.51 1.06
CA LEU A 105 -6.82 23.70 0.25
C LEU A 105 -8.03 24.15 -0.55
N ALA A 106 -8.73 23.21 -1.19
CA ALA A 106 -9.92 23.52 -1.98
C ALA A 106 -11.10 24.00 -1.12
N GLU A 107 -11.20 23.52 0.13
CA GLU A 107 -12.19 23.99 1.09
C GLU A 107 -11.80 25.33 1.76
N GLY A 108 -10.50 25.63 1.79
CA GLY A 108 -10.01 26.93 2.24
C GLY A 108 -10.34 27.99 1.21
N GLY A 109 -11.30 28.87 1.50
CA GLY A 109 -11.63 30.04 0.66
C GLY A 109 -10.51 31.09 0.54
N ALA A 110 -9.27 30.72 0.87
CA ALA A 110 -8.09 31.57 0.76
C ALA A 110 -7.62 31.60 -0.69
N GLU A 111 -7.54 32.81 -1.26
CA GLU A 111 -6.97 33.04 -2.58
C GLU A 111 -5.47 32.68 -2.56
N VAL A 112 -5.10 31.57 -3.21
CA VAL A 112 -3.71 31.11 -3.25
C VAL A 112 -2.94 31.97 -4.26
N GLN A 113 -2.20 32.96 -3.75
CA GLN A 113 -1.32 33.78 -4.58
C GLN A 113 0.00 33.05 -4.92
N ASN A 114 0.56 33.34 -6.09
CA ASN A 114 1.86 32.79 -6.50
C ASN A 114 2.95 33.13 -5.47
N GLY A 115 3.64 32.11 -4.96
CA GLY A 115 4.67 32.26 -3.92
C GLY A 115 4.15 32.22 -2.48
N ALA A 116 2.84 32.03 -2.26
CA ALA A 116 2.28 31.87 -0.92
C ALA A 116 2.77 30.56 -0.27
N LYS A 117 3.16 30.66 1.01
CA LYS A 117 3.42 29.47 1.85
C LYS A 117 2.09 28.94 2.35
N LEU A 118 1.81 27.68 2.07
CA LEU A 118 0.63 26.99 2.58
C LEU A 118 0.80 26.72 4.08
N SER A 119 0.06 27.44 4.92
CA SER A 119 -0.01 27.19 6.35
C SER A 119 -1.12 26.19 6.63
N PHE A 120 -0.77 24.91 6.70
CA PHE A 120 -1.74 23.88 7.08
C PHE A 120 -1.98 23.96 8.59
N VAL A 121 -3.25 24.11 8.99
CA VAL A 121 -3.64 24.10 10.41
C VAL A 121 -3.24 22.76 10.99
N LYS A 122 -2.27 22.76 11.91
CA LYS A 122 -1.95 21.61 12.73
C LYS A 122 -3.09 21.47 13.75
N SER A 123 -3.96 20.48 13.59
CA SER A 123 -4.99 20.17 14.58
C SER A 123 -4.30 19.83 15.89
N THR A 124 -4.23 20.78 16.82
CA THR A 124 -3.89 20.51 18.22
C THR A 124 -5.02 19.66 18.81
N PRO A 125 -4.72 18.51 19.44
CA PRO A 125 -5.72 17.78 20.20
C PRO A 125 -6.06 18.65 21.42
N ASN A 126 -7.21 19.32 21.38
CA ASN A 126 -7.73 19.98 22.57
C ASN A 126 -8.37 18.92 23.47
N GLU A 127 -7.94 19.01 24.72
CA GLU A 127 -8.34 18.30 25.94
C GLU A 127 -9.86 18.27 26.18
#